data_AF-A0A941MX92-F1
#
_entry.id   AF-A0A941MX92-F1
#
_cell.length_a   1.000
_cell.length_b   1.000
_cell.length_c   1.000
_cell.angle_alpha   90.00
_cell.angle_beta   90.00
_cell.angle_gamma   90.00
#
_symmetry.space_group_name_H-M   'P 1'
#
loop_
_entity.id
_entity.type
_entity.pdbx_description
1 polymer ?
#
loop_
_entity_poly.entity_id
_entity_poly.type
_entity_poly.pdbx_seq_one_letter_code
_entity_poly.pdbx_strand_id
1 'polypeptide(L)'
;MSQPTEDPVLRSARREAVVVFLIWLAALLYTVPYCYLNGYNRSVESLKFVWGFPDWVFWGIFAPWTVCVIVSLYFGHQFMKDEDLGEELPEQEDELGLGGG
;
A
#
# COMPACT_ATOMS: atom_id res chain seq x y z
N MET A 1 32.00 9.21 -15.24
CA MET A 1 31.05 8.66 -14.25
C MET A 1 29.75 8.41 -14.98
N SER A 2 29.57 7.19 -15.48
CA SER A 2 28.36 6.78 -16.18
C SER A 2 27.24 6.72 -15.14
N GLN A 3 26.22 7.58 -15.28
CA GLN A 3 25.02 7.48 -14.44
C GLN A 3 24.46 6.07 -14.61
N PRO A 4 24.20 5.30 -13.53
CA PRO A 4 23.54 4.02 -13.66
C PRO A 4 22.20 4.26 -14.37
N THR A 5 22.02 3.67 -15.55
CA THR A 5 20.75 3.68 -16.25
C THR A 5 19.76 2.93 -15.35
N GLU A 6 18.94 3.67 -14.61
CA GLU A 6 18.03 3.11 -13.60
C GLU A 6 17.08 2.13 -14.29
N ASP A 7 17.01 0.90 -13.78
CA ASP A 7 16.18 -0.17 -14.34
C ASP A 7 14.72 0.33 -14.41
N PRO A 8 14.05 0.23 -15.59
CA PRO A 8 12.66 0.68 -15.75
C PRO A 8 11.71 0.11 -14.69
N VAL A 9 11.96 -1.10 -14.18
CA VAL A 9 11.18 -1.75 -13.10
C VAL A 9 11.34 -1.02 -11.76
N LEU A 10 12.55 -0.55 -11.42
CA LEU A 10 12.77 0.23 -10.20
C LEU A 10 12.05 1.59 -10.26
N ARG A 11 11.93 2.16 -11.46
CA ARG A 11 11.25 3.43 -11.69
C ARG A 11 9.73 3.30 -11.62
N SER A 12 9.14 2.21 -12.13
CA SER A 12 7.72 1.90 -11.97
C SER A 12 7.37 1.62 -10.50
N ALA A 13 8.13 0.75 -9.85
CA ALA A 13 7.95 0.38 -8.44
C ALA A 13 8.03 1.59 -7.49
N ARG A 14 8.98 2.50 -7.71
CA ARG A 14 9.12 3.72 -6.87
C ARG A 14 7.90 4.64 -7.01
N ARG A 15 7.37 4.80 -8.23
CA ARG A 15 6.18 5.62 -8.46
C ARG A 15 4.95 5.01 -7.78
N GLU A 16 4.81 3.69 -7.85
CA GLU A 16 3.71 2.95 -7.20
C GLU A 16 3.79 3.04 -5.68
N ALA A 17 4.99 2.88 -5.11
CA ALA A 17 5.22 3.02 -3.68
C ALA A 17 4.84 4.43 -3.17
N VAL A 18 5.15 5.48 -3.93
CA VAL A 18 4.76 6.85 -3.58
C VAL A 18 3.23 7.01 -3.59
N VAL A 19 2.52 6.44 -4.57
CA VAL A 19 1.06 6.50 -4.62
C VAL A 19 0.44 5.80 -3.41
N VAL A 20 0.89 4.58 -3.10
CA VAL A 20 0.42 3.82 -1.93
C VAL A 20 0.70 4.60 -0.65
N PHE A 21 1.91 5.14 -0.50
CA PHE A 21 2.28 5.95 0.65
C PHE A 21 1.36 7.17 0.83
N LEU A 22 1.05 7.90 -0.24
CA LEU A 22 0.16 9.06 -0.18
C LEU A 22 -1.28 8.69 0.21
N ILE A 23 -1.79 7.55 -0.26
CA ILE A 23 -3.12 7.04 0.14
C ILE A 23 -3.15 6.79 1.65
N TRP A 24 -2.15 6.08 2.17
CA TRP A 24 -2.07 5.77 3.60
C TRP A 24 -1.81 7.02 4.46
N LEU A 25 -1.00 7.96 3.97
CA LEU A 25 -0.78 9.24 4.64
C LEU A 25 -2.08 10.05 4.73
N ALA A 26 -2.86 10.12 3.66
CA ALA A 26 -4.16 10.78 3.67
C ALA A 26 -5.13 10.10 4.66
N ALA A 27 -5.14 8.77 4.72
CA ALA A 27 -5.94 8.01 5.68
C ALA A 27 -5.53 8.30 7.12
N LEU A 28 -4.23 8.39 7.40
CA LEU A 28 -3.71 8.76 8.72
C LEU A 28 -4.12 10.19 9.10
N LEU A 29 -3.93 11.14 8.17
CA LEU A 29 -4.31 12.55 8.37
C LEU A 29 -5.81 12.76 8.50
N TYR A 30 -6.63 11.84 8.02
CA TYR A 30 -8.07 11.84 8.26
C TYR A 30 -8.40 11.19 9.62
N THR A 31 -7.88 10.00 9.88
CA THR A 31 -8.20 9.17 11.04
C THR A 31 -7.87 9.90 12.33
N VAL A 32 -6.67 10.49 12.43
CA VAL A 32 -6.18 11.09 13.68
C VAL A 32 -7.04 12.31 14.09
N PRO A 33 -7.27 13.33 13.23
CA PRO A 33 -8.15 14.43 13.57
C PRO A 33 -9.60 14.00 13.79
N TYR A 34 -10.13 13.08 12.98
CA TYR A 34 -11.51 12.64 13.13
C TYR A 34 -11.74 11.97 14.49
N CYS A 35 -10.87 11.03 14.88
CA CYS A 35 -10.95 10.38 16.19
C CYS A 35 -10.70 11.36 17.33
N TYR A 36 -9.79 12.33 17.17
CA TYR A 36 -9.58 13.37 18.17
C TYR A 36 -10.83 14.23 18.40
N LEU A 37 -11.50 14.65 17.33
CA LEU A 37 -12.67 15.52 17.42
C LEU A 37 -13.92 14.77 17.89
N ASN A 38 -14.07 13.51 17.51
CA ASN A 38 -15.31 12.76 17.71
C ASN A 38 -15.23 11.71 18.82
N GLY A 39 -14.04 11.29 19.25
CA GLY A 39 -13.84 10.22 20.23
C GLY A 39 -13.67 10.69 21.67
N TYR A 40 -13.24 11.93 21.90
CA TYR A 40 -13.01 12.47 23.25
C TYR A 40 -14.24 13.16 23.84
N ASN A 41 -14.31 13.25 25.18
CA ASN A 41 -15.35 13.92 25.96
C ASN A 41 -16.79 13.44 25.68
N ARG A 42 -16.95 12.16 25.27
CA ARG A 42 -18.26 11.53 25.07
C ARG A 42 -18.75 10.91 26.37
N SER A 43 -20.02 11.14 26.71
CA SER A 43 -20.69 10.39 27.79
C SER A 43 -21.07 8.99 27.29
N VAL A 44 -21.21 8.03 28.21
CA VAL A 44 -21.61 6.64 27.88
C VAL A 44 -22.98 6.60 27.19
N GLU A 45 -23.90 7.50 27.52
CA GLU A 45 -25.21 7.56 26.84
C GLU A 45 -25.13 8.08 25.41
N SER A 46 -24.09 8.87 25.08
CA SER A 46 -23.88 9.44 23.74
C SER A 46 -23.15 8.50 22.76
N LEU A 47 -22.64 7.37 23.27
CA LEU A 47 -21.93 6.36 22.49
C LEU A 47 -22.92 5.51 21.69
N LYS A 48 -23.02 5.82 20.40
CA LYS A 48 -23.75 4.97 19.45
C LYS A 48 -22.83 3.88 18.93
N PHE A 49 -23.35 2.68 18.80
CA PHE A 49 -22.62 1.55 18.28
C PHE A 49 -23.08 1.21 16.86
N VAL A 50 -22.13 1.11 15.94
CA VAL A 50 -22.30 0.64 14.56
C VAL A 50 -21.56 -0.68 14.44
N TRP A 51 -22.28 -1.77 14.18
CA TRP A 51 -21.73 -3.14 14.11
C TRP A 51 -20.89 -3.56 15.34
N GLY A 52 -21.25 -3.04 16.52
CA GLY A 52 -20.54 -3.34 17.77
C GLY A 52 -19.34 -2.43 18.05
N PHE A 53 -18.96 -1.54 17.12
CA PHE A 53 -17.94 -0.52 17.34
C PHE A 53 -18.58 0.83 17.68
N PRO A 54 -17.94 1.67 18.50
CA PRO A 54 -18.34 3.07 18.61
C PRO A 54 -18.44 3.74 17.24
N ASP A 55 -19.44 4.58 17.03
CA ASP A 55 -19.70 5.30 15.79
C ASP A 55 -18.45 6.04 15.28
N TRP A 56 -17.74 6.73 16.15
CA TRP A 56 -16.52 7.46 15.81
C TRP A 56 -15.36 6.53 15.40
N VAL A 57 -15.30 5.31 15.94
CA VAL A 57 -14.31 4.29 15.51
C VAL A 57 -14.67 3.79 14.11
N PHE A 58 -15.94 3.51 13.88
CA PHE A 58 -16.41 3.02 12.59
C PHE A 58 -16.12 4.05 11.48
N TRP A 59 -16.52 5.30 11.67
CA TRP A 59 -16.33 6.37 10.69
C TRP A 59 -14.89 6.89 10.64
N GLY A 60 -14.18 6.89 11.76
CA GLY A 60 -12.82 7.39 11.85
C GLY A 60 -11.75 6.41 11.37
N ILE A 61 -11.99 5.10 11.45
CA ILE A 61 -10.99 4.06 11.17
C ILE A 61 -11.49 3.11 10.07
N PHE A 62 -12.63 2.46 10.30
CA PHE A 62 -13.12 1.41 9.40
C PHE A 62 -13.46 1.94 8.01
N ALA A 63 -14.16 3.08 7.94
CA ALA A 63 -14.52 3.72 6.68
C ALA A 63 -13.29 4.14 5.85
N PRO A 64 -12.32 4.94 6.36
CA PRO A 64 -11.15 5.32 5.57
C PRO A 64 -10.28 4.12 5.19
N TRP A 65 -10.14 3.11 6.05
CA TRP A 65 -9.40 1.89 5.70
C TRP A 65 -10.06 1.12 4.56
N THR A 66 -11.39 1.00 4.59
CA THR A 66 -12.15 0.35 3.50
C THR A 66 -11.95 1.11 2.18
N VAL A 67 -11.97 2.45 2.23
CA VAL A 67 -11.66 3.29 1.06
C VAL A 67 -10.25 3.03 0.56
N CYS A 68 -9.24 2.98 1.43
CA CYS A 68 -7.86 2.65 1.05
C CYS A 68 -7.77 1.30 0.35
N VAL A 69 -8.41 0.25 0.89
CA VAL A 69 -8.43 -1.08 0.29
C VAL A 69 -9.03 -1.03 -1.12
N ILE A 70 -10.18 -0.38 -1.29
CA ILE A 70 -10.85 -0.26 -2.60
C ILE A 70 -9.94 0.49 -3.59
N VAL A 71 -9.34 1.60 -3.17
CA VAL A 71 -8.44 2.39 -4.03
C VAL A 71 -7.19 1.60 -4.37
N SER A 72 -6.60 0.86 -3.44
CA SER A 72 -5.46 -0.01 -3.70
C SER A 72 -5.80 -1.15 -4.66
N LEU A 73 -6.97 -1.78 -4.53
CA LEU A 73 -7.44 -2.81 -5.46
C LEU A 73 -7.66 -2.24 -6.86
N TYR A 74 -8.32 -1.07 -6.96
CA TYR A 74 -8.52 -0.38 -8.23
C TYR A 74 -7.18 0.01 -8.87
N PHE A 75 -6.25 0.53 -8.06
CA PHE A 75 -4.92 0.90 -8.52
C PHE A 75 -4.15 -0.31 -9.03
N GLY A 76 -4.13 -1.42 -8.27
CA GLY A 76 -3.52 -2.67 -8.70
C GLY A 76 -4.11 -3.17 -10.02
N HIS A 77 -5.44 -3.28 -10.12
CA HIS A 77 -6.09 -3.77 -11.33
C HIS A 77 -5.82 -2.92 -12.57
N GLN A 78 -5.71 -1.59 -12.42
CA GLN A 78 -5.59 -0.68 -13.57
C GLN A 78 -4.14 -0.33 -13.93
N PHE A 79 -3.24 -0.28 -12.95
CA PHE A 79 -1.88 0.24 -13.13
C PHE A 79 -0.79 -0.83 -13.00
N MET A 80 -0.99 -1.88 -12.19
CA MET A 80 -0.11 -3.05 -12.22
C MET A 80 -0.54 -3.93 -13.40
N LYS A 81 -0.07 -3.57 -14.59
CA LYS A 81 0.03 -4.56 -15.67
C LYS A 81 1.16 -5.51 -15.30
N ASP A 82 0.98 -6.80 -15.57
CA ASP A 82 2.08 -7.76 -15.55
C ASP A 82 3.16 -7.23 -16.52
N GLU A 83 4.17 -6.53 -15.98
CA GLU A 83 5.39 -6.25 -16.72
C GLU A 83 6.00 -7.61 -17.01
N ASP A 84 6.14 -7.93 -18.30
CA ASP A 84 6.81 -9.12 -18.77
C ASP A 84 8.16 -9.18 -18.04
N LEU A 85 8.27 -10.10 -17.10
CA LEU A 85 9.48 -10.34 -16.33
C LEU A 85 10.44 -10.92 -17.36
N GLY A 86 11.08 -10.02 -18.12
CA GLY A 86 11.80 -10.35 -19.35
C GLY A 86 12.70 -11.57 -19.14
N GLU A 87 12.83 -12.38 -20.21
CA GLU A 87 13.35 -13.75 -20.16
C GLU A 87 14.34 -14.00 -19.04
N GLU A 88 14.04 -15.03 -18.24
CA GLU A 88 14.93 -15.56 -17.22
C GLU A 88 16.35 -15.55 -17.77
N LEU A 89 17.21 -14.69 -17.20
CA LEU A 89 18.63 -14.65 -17.54
C LEU A 89 19.09 -16.12 -17.50
N PRO A 90 19.69 -16.64 -18.59
CA PRO A 90 20.07 -18.05 -18.62
C PRO A 90 20.84 -18.30 -17.33
N GLU A 91 20.36 -19.29 -16.56
CA GLU A 91 21.10 -19.79 -15.40
C GLU A 91 22.55 -19.85 -15.85
N GLN A 92 23.45 -19.27 -15.06
CA GLN A 92 24.88 -19.36 -15.31
C GLN A 92 25.29 -20.83 -15.15
N GLU A 93 24.92 -21.67 -16.12
CA GLU A 93 25.52 -22.96 -16.38
C GLU A 93 26.98 -22.66 -16.74
N ASP A 94 27.84 -23.05 -15.79
CA ASP A 94 29.18 -23.54 -16.07
C ASP A 94 30.30 -22.52 -16.35
N GLU A 95 30.35 -21.36 -15.67
CA GLU A 95 31.59 -20.56 -15.63
C GLU A 95 32.61 -21.03 -14.57
N LEU A 96 32.40 -22.20 -13.95
CA LEU A 96 33.38 -22.79 -13.02
C LEU A 96 33.99 -24.10 -13.49
N GLY A 97 33.59 -24.67 -14.63
CA GLY A 97 34.29 -25.79 -15.26
C GLY A 97 34.61 -26.96 -14.33
N LEU A 98 33.86 -27.15 -13.24
CA LEU A 98 34.04 -28.25 -12.31
C LEU A 98 33.26 -29.44 -12.82
N GLY A 99 33.79 -30.02 -13.90
CA GLY A 99 33.53 -31.42 -14.21
C GLY A 99 33.85 -32.27 -12.98
N GLY A 100 32.95 -33.19 -12.65
CA GLY A 100 33.18 -34.13 -11.57
C GLY A 100 32.03 -35.08 -11.33
N GLY A 101 32.02 -36.21 -12.06
CA GLY A 101 31.28 -37.42 -11.70
C GLY A 101 30.52 -38.07 -12.85
#